data_AF-A0A350C523-F1
#
_entry.id   AF-A0A350C523-F1
#
_cell.length_a   1.000
_cell.length_b   1.000
_cell.length_c   1.000
_cell.angle_alpha   90.00
_cell.angle_beta   90.00
_cell.angle_gamma   90.00
#
_symmetry.space_group_name_H-M   'P 1'
#
loop_
_entity.id
_entity.type
_entity.pdbx_description
1 polymer ?
#
loop_
_entity_poly.entity_id
_entity_poly.type
_entity_poly.pdbx_seq_one_letter_code
_entity_poly.pdbx_strand_id
1 'polypeptide(L)' 'MMAEIAELKKIASQVRRDIVRMVHAVSSGHPGGSLGCADLLTALYFNHLNHNSSFNMDGKGEDLFFLS' A
#
# COMPACT_ATOMS: atom_id res chain seq x y z
N MET A 1 0.16 8.34 15.60
CA MET A 1 -1.30 8.51 15.79
C MET A 1 -1.96 7.46 14.91
N MET A 2 -2.86 6.64 15.46
CA MET A 2 -3.57 5.62 14.66
C MET A 2 -4.50 6.32 13.66
N ALA A 3 -4.54 5.82 12.43
CA ALA A 3 -5.46 6.34 11.42
C ALA A 3 -6.89 5.88 11.71
N GLU A 4 -7.86 6.77 11.49
CA GLU A 4 -9.28 6.44 11.54
C GLU A 4 -9.63 5.42 10.45
N ILE A 5 -10.49 4.44 10.77
CA ILE A 5 -10.90 3.38 9.83
C ILE A 5 -11.51 3.97 8.54
N ALA A 6 -12.24 5.09 8.65
CA ALA A 6 -12.81 5.78 7.51
C ALA A 6 -11.75 6.30 6.53
N GLU A 7 -10.63 6.82 7.05
CA GLU A 7 -9.53 7.31 6.22
C GLU A 7 -8.79 6.16 5.54
N LEU A 8 -8.54 5.06 6.26
CA LEU A 8 -7.94 3.86 5.68
C LEU A 8 -8.80 3.29 4.53
N LYS A 9 -10.13 3.27 4.67
CA LYS A 9 -11.04 2.86 3.57
C LYS A 9 -10.93 3.77 2.36
N LYS A 10 -10.79 5.08 2.57
CA LYS A 10 -10.62 6.07 1.49
C LYS A 10 -9.30 5.87 0.76
N ILE A 11 -8.21 5.66 1.50
CA ILE A 11 -6.89 5.35 0.93
C ILE A 11 -6.93 4.05 0.16
N ALA A 12 -7.50 2.97 0.72
CA ALA A 12 -7.59 1.69 0.03
C ALA A 12 -8.44 1.75 -1.24
N SER A 13 -9.50 2.58 -1.25
CA SER A 13 -10.28 2.86 -2.47
C SER A 13 -9.44 3.59 -3.53
N GLN A 14 -8.59 4.53 -3.12
CA GLN A 14 -7.67 5.23 -4.02
C GLN A 14 -6.60 4.29 -4.58
N VAL A 15 -5.96 3.48 -3.74
CA VAL A 15 -4.99 2.45 -4.15
C VAL A 15 -5.57 1.52 -5.22
N ARG A 16 -6.82 1.05 -5.05
CA ARG A 16 -7.50 0.21 -6.06
C ARG A 16 -7.67 0.92 -7.40
N ARG A 17 -8.03 2.21 -7.40
CA ARG A 17 -8.13 3.00 -8.65
C ARG A 17 -6.78 3.11 -9.33
N ASP A 18 -5.72 3.32 -8.57
CA ASP A 18 -4.38 3.49 -9.12
C ASP A 18 -3.84 2.17 -9.69
N ILE A 19 -4.10 1.03 -9.06
CA ILE A 19 -3.80 -0.30 -9.62
C ILE A 19 -4.43 -0.47 -11.01
N VAL A 20 -5.74 -0.18 -11.15
CA VAL A 20 -6.44 -0.33 -12.43
C VAL A 20 -5.87 0.62 -13.48
N ARG A 21 -5.59 1.88 -13.12
CA ARG A 21 -5.00 2.86 -14.03
C ARG A 21 -3.60 2.45 -14.50
N MET A 22 -2.74 2.00 -13.58
CA MET A 22 -1.37 1.60 -13.90
C MET A 22 -1.32 0.38 -14.81
N VAL A 23 -2.06 -0.68 -14.46
CA VAL A 23 -2.12 -1.92 -15.29
C VAL A 23 -2.71 -1.64 -16.67
N HIS A 24 -3.77 -0.82 -16.73
CA HIS A 24 -4.37 -0.43 -18.01
C HIS A 24 -3.41 0.39 -18.88
N ALA A 25 -2.69 1.35 -18.30
CA ALA A 25 -1.77 2.23 -19.03
C ALA A 25 -0.67 1.49 -19.79
N VAL A 26 -0.25 0.30 -19.32
CA VAL A 26 0.77 -0.53 -19.97
C VAL A 26 0.21 -1.84 -20.54
N SER A 27 -1.12 -2.03 -20.53
CA SER A 27 -1.80 -3.24 -21.01
C SER A 27 -1.22 -4.55 -20.45
N SER A 28 -0.68 -4.51 -19.23
CA SER A 28 0.04 -5.63 -18.61
C SER A 28 0.06 -5.49 -17.09
N GLY A 29 0.09 -6.61 -16.38
CA GLY A 29 0.15 -6.68 -14.91
C GLY A 29 -0.87 -7.63 -14.29
N HIS A 30 -0.88 -7.69 -12.96
CA HIS A 30 -1.69 -8.65 -12.18
C HIS A 30 -2.68 -7.91 -11.25
N PRO A 31 -3.80 -7.38 -11.76
CA PRO A 31 -4.70 -6.55 -10.97
C PRO A 31 -5.41 -7.33 -9.86
N GLY A 32 -5.75 -8.61 -10.07
CA GLY A 32 -6.54 -9.39 -9.11
C GLY A 32 -5.89 -9.51 -7.73
N GLY A 33 -4.62 -9.92 -7.67
CA GLY A 33 -3.87 -10.03 -6.42
C GLY A 33 -3.70 -8.68 -5.73
N SER A 34 -3.29 -7.66 -6.48
CA SER A 34 -3.10 -6.30 -5.93
C SER A 34 -4.39 -5.70 -5.39
N LEU A 35 -5.53 -5.89 -6.08
CA LEU A 35 -6.84 -5.41 -5.62
C LEU A 35 -7.30 -6.12 -4.33
N GLY A 36 -7.02 -7.41 -4.20
CA GLY A 36 -7.34 -8.20 -3.01
C GLY A 36 -6.54 -7.78 -1.78
N CYS A 37 -5.28 -7.39 -1.96
CA CYS A 37 -4.41 -6.99 -0.85
C CYS A 37 -4.52 -5.50 -0.46
N ALA A 38 -5.32 -4.70 -1.17
CA ALA A 38 -5.34 -3.24 -0.99
C ALA A 38 -5.65 -2.78 0.45
N ASP A 39 -6.58 -3.44 1.15
CA ASP A 39 -6.90 -3.07 2.53
C ASP A 39 -5.78 -3.45 3.50
N LEU A 40 -5.18 -4.63 3.32
CA LEU A 40 -4.05 -5.10 4.13
C LEU A 40 -2.85 -4.15 4.01
N LEU A 41 -2.43 -3.86 2.77
CA LEU A 41 -1.28 -2.97 2.53
C LEU A 41 -1.57 -1.54 2.98
N THR A 42 -2.81 -1.07 2.84
CA THR A 42 -3.20 0.25 3.37
C THR A 42 -3.09 0.29 4.90
N ALA A 43 -3.60 -0.73 5.60
CA ALA A 43 -3.51 -0.79 7.06
C ALA A 43 -2.06 -0.92 7.54
N LEU A 44 -1.23 -1.70 6.85
CA LEU A 44 0.19 -1.82 7.16
C LEU A 44 0.89 -0.47 7.01
N TYR A 45 0.89 0.12 5.82
CA TYR A 45 1.68 1.34 5.57
C TYR A 45 1.12 2.59 6.24
N PHE A 46 -0.19 2.75 6.37
CA PHE A 46 -0.78 4.00 6.88
C PHE A 46 -1.20 3.95 8.35
N ASN A 47 -0.99 2.80 9.04
CA ASN A 47 -1.38 2.68 10.45
C ASN A 47 -0.48 1.80 11.32
N HIS A 48 0.16 0.74 10.80
CA HIS A 48 0.90 -0.21 11.62
C HIS A 48 2.43 -0.12 11.50
N LEU A 49 2.95 -0.01 10.28
CA LEU A 49 4.40 -0.02 10.04
C LEU A 49 5.02 1.30 10.49
N ASN A 50 6.01 1.19 11.36
CA ASN A 50 6.94 2.27 11.63
C ASN A 50 7.96 2.37 10.48
N HIS A 51 7.72 3.27 9.52
CA HIS A 51 8.57 3.42 8.34
C HIS A 51 8.76 4.91 7.98
N ASN A 52 9.81 5.20 7.21
CA ASN A 52 10.15 6.52 6.72
C ASN A 52 9.82 6.63 5.22
N SER A 53 8.92 7.56 4.88
CA SER A 53 8.50 7.81 3.49
C SER A 53 9.60 8.37 2.59
N SER A 54 10.71 8.88 3.15
CA SER A 54 11.87 9.34 2.36
C SER A 54 12.71 8.19 1.79
N PHE A 55 12.44 6.95 2.23
CA PHE A 55 13.13 5.71 1.87
C PHE A 55 14.63 5.68 2.23
N ASN A 56 15.02 4.70 3.04
CA ASN A 56 16.43 4.37 3.30
C ASN A 56 16.64 2.86 3.10
N MET A 57 17.58 2.51 2.21
CA MET A 57 17.88 1.11 1.86
C MET A 57 18.27 0.25 3.07
N ASP A 58 18.94 0.84 4.06
CA ASP A 58 19.40 0.12 5.25
C ASP A 58 18.25 -0.19 6.23
N GLY A 59 17.13 0.55 6.17
CA GLY A 59 15.95 0.33 7.02
C GLY A 59 16.21 0.32 8.53
N LYS A 60 17.32 0.91 8.99
CA LYS A 60 17.74 0.86 10.39
C LYS A 60 16.71 1.56 11.28
N GLY A 61 16.03 0.78 12.12
CA GLY A 61 14.98 1.28 13.03
C GLY A 61 13.59 1.38 12.40
N GLU A 62 13.39 0.81 11.21
CA GLU A 62 12.11 0.77 10.50
C GLU A 62 11.59 -0.67 10.41
N ASP A 63 10.26 -0.83 10.35
CA ASP A 63 9.63 -2.09 10.00
C ASP A 63 9.78 -2.35 8.50
N LEU A 64 10.12 -3.58 8.12
CA LEU A 64 10.33 -3.98 6.74
C LEU A 64 9.22 -4.90 6.25
N PHE A 65 8.72 -4.62 5.05
CA PHE A 65 7.74 -5.47 4.36
C PHE A 65 8.37 -6.11 3.12
N PHE A 66 8.24 -7.44 3.02
CA PHE A 66 8.69 -8.22 1.88
C PHE A 66 7.48 -8.80 1.15
N LEU A 67 7.28 -8.39 -0.10
CA LEU A 67 6.28 -8.99 -0.97
C LEU A 67 6.87 -10.27 -1.59
N SER A 68 6.51 -11.42 -1.00
CA SER A 68 7.02 -12.74 -1.41
C SER A 68 6.59 -13.17 -2.81
#